data_AF-A0A7X3TTI8-F1
#
_entry.id   AF-A0A7X3TTI8-F1
#
_cell.length_a   1.000
_cell.length_b   1.000
_cell.length_c   1.000
_cell.angle_alpha   90.00
_cell.angle_beta   90.00
_cell.angle_gamma   90.00
#
_symmetry.space_group_name_H-M   'P 1'
#
loop_
_entity.id
_entity.type
_entity.pdbx_description
1 polymer ?
#
loop_
_entity_poly.entity_id
_entity_poly.type
_entity_poly.pdbx_seq_one_letter_code
_entity_poly.pdbx_strand_id
1 'polypeptide(L)' 'PIKKYALKDLGKNLGYEFMHPDMGGLYVASAYLLHIKEKRKIDSRVFEYNKDDVCVLPYLIKKLEHV' A
#
# COMPACT_ATOMS: atom_id res chain seq x y z
N PRO A 1 12.66 3.81 -20.23
CA PRO A 1 11.61 4.19 -19.24
C PRO A 1 11.28 3.00 -18.32
N ILE A 2 11.56 3.10 -17.02
CA ILE A 2 11.14 2.08 -16.07
C ILE A 2 9.62 2.23 -15.91
N LYS A 3 8.84 1.34 -16.53
CA LYS A 3 7.40 1.25 -16.27
C LYS A 3 7.24 0.77 -14.83
N LYS A 4 6.82 1.67 -13.93
CA LYS A 4 6.54 1.32 -12.54
C LYS A 4 5.14 0.72 -12.47
N TYR A 5 5.08 -0.60 -12.39
CA TYR A 5 3.85 -1.37 -12.16
C TYR A 5 3.62 -1.60 -10.66
N ALA A 6 4.12 -0.69 -9.81
CA ALA A 6 3.84 -0.77 -8.38
C ALA A 6 2.32 -0.60 -8.17
N LEU A 7 1.77 -1.36 -7.22
CA LEU A 7 0.34 -1.36 -6.93
C LEU A 7 -0.19 0.06 -6.67
N LYS A 8 0.61 0.86 -5.95
CA LYS A 8 0.31 2.25 -5.63
C LYS A 8 0.22 3.15 -6.87
N ASP A 9 1.14 2.98 -7.83
CA ASP A 9 1.15 3.75 -9.06
C ASP A 9 -0.06 3.38 -9.95
N LEU A 10 -0.37 2.09 -10.03
CA LEU A 10 -1.55 1.58 -10.74
C LEU A 10 -2.86 2.07 -10.10
N GLY A 11 -2.97 1.96 -8.77
CA GLY A 11 -4.11 2.45 -8.00
C GLY A 11 -4.36 3.93 -8.23
N LYS A 12 -3.31 4.76 -8.11
CA LYS A 12 -3.40 6.20 -8.32
C LYS A 12 -3.81 6.55 -9.74
N ASN A 13 -3.24 5.89 -10.74
CA ASN A 13 -3.58 6.12 -12.15
C ASN A 13 -5.04 5.78 -12.46
N LEU A 14 -5.63 4.81 -11.75
CA LEU A 14 -7.02 4.40 -11.91
C LEU A 14 -8.00 5.11 -10.95
N GLY A 15 -7.51 6.07 -10.16
CA GLY A 15 -8.33 6.90 -9.27
C GLY A 15 -8.62 6.30 -7.89
N TYR A 16 -7.82 5.35 -7.41
CA TYR A 16 -7.89 4.88 -6.03
C TYR A 16 -7.21 5.88 -5.09
N GLU A 17 -7.91 6.29 -4.03
CA GLU A 17 -7.41 7.19 -2.99
C GLU A 17 -6.81 6.39 -1.83
N PHE A 18 -5.48 6.30 -1.78
CA PHE A 18 -4.77 5.69 -0.65
C PHE A 18 -4.85 6.60 0.58
N MET A 19 -5.10 6.01 1.75
CA MET A 19 -5.16 6.71 3.05
C MET A 19 -3.81 7.35 3.41
N HIS A 20 -2.71 6.67 3.10
CA HIS A 20 -1.34 7.12 3.40
C HIS A 20 -0.47 7.21 2.13
N PRO A 21 -0.70 8.22 1.27
CA PRO A 21 0.00 8.37 -0.01
C PRO A 21 1.48 8.73 0.15
N ASP A 22 1.91 9.15 1.33
CA ASP A 22 3.32 9.41 1.70
C ASP A 22 4.06 8.14 2.17
N MET A 23 3.34 7.12 2.63
CA MET A 23 3.96 5.89 3.13
C MET A 23 4.51 5.01 1.99
N GLY A 24 5.75 4.54 2.18
CA GLY A 24 6.42 3.60 1.27
C GLY A 24 6.57 2.21 1.89
N GLY A 25 6.60 1.18 1.03
CA GLY A 25 6.71 -0.21 1.50
C GLY A 25 7.96 -0.51 2.35
N LEU A 26 9.07 0.20 2.13
CA LEU A 26 10.26 0.05 2.97
C LEU A 26 10.00 0.47 4.42
N TYR A 27 9.27 1.57 4.65
CA TYR A 27 8.91 2.02 5.99
C TYR A 27 8.08 0.96 6.72
N VAL A 28 7.08 0.39 6.05
CA VAL A 28 6.22 -0.66 6.60
C VAL A 28 7.04 -1.90 6.98
N ALA A 29 7.91 -2.36 6.08
CA ALA A 29 8.81 -3.49 6.35
C ALA A 29 9.74 -3.21 7.56
N SER A 30 10.33 -2.01 7.63
CA SER A 30 11.16 -1.60 8.76
C SER A 30 10.38 -1.55 10.07
N ALA A 31 9.15 -1.03 10.07
CA ALA A 31 8.30 -0.96 11.26
C ALA A 31 8.00 -2.36 11.83
N TYR A 32 7.65 -3.33 10.95
CA TYR A 32 7.47 -4.73 11.36
C TYR A 32 8.76 -5.35 11.91
N LEU A 33 9.90 -5.13 11.26
CA LEU A 33 11.18 -5.66 11.73
C LEU A 33 11.55 -5.13 13.11
N LEU A 34 11.37 -3.82 13.34
CA LEU A 34 11.61 -3.20 14.64
C LEU A 34 10.66 -3.71 15.72
N HIS A 35 9.39 -3.95 15.38
CA HIS A 35 8.45 -4.59 16.31
C HIS A 35 8.92 -5.99 16.73
N ILE A 36 9.34 -6.81 15.78
CA ILE A 36 9.78 -8.18 16.05
C ILE A 36 11.05 -8.19 16.92
N LYS A 37 12.05 -7.38 16.55
CA LYS A 37 13.38 -7.36 17.18
C LYS A 37 13.41 -6.62 18.52
N GLU A 38 12.79 -5.44 18.57
CA GLU A 38 12.91 -4.50 19.70
C GLU A 38 11.64 -4.40 20.54
N LYS A 39 10.57 -5.14 20.20
CA LYS A 39 9.25 -5.04 20.83
C LYS A 39 8.65 -3.63 20.80
N ARG A 40 9.07 -2.78 19.85
CA ARG A 40 8.45 -1.48 19.61
C ARG A 40 6.99 -1.64 19.23
N LYS A 41 6.11 -0.75 19.69
CA LYS A 41 4.72 -0.73 19.22
C LYS A 41 4.69 -0.39 17.72
N ILE A 42 3.84 -1.09 16.97
CA ILE A 42 3.58 -0.79 15.56
C ILE A 42 2.67 0.43 15.49
N ASP A 43 3.05 1.40 14.66
CA ASP A 43 2.22 2.55 14.29
C ASP A 43 0.93 2.08 13.61
N SER A 44 -0.24 2.57 14.05
CA SER A 44 -1.53 2.15 13.50
C SER A 44 -1.64 2.35 11.98
N ARG A 45 -0.94 3.36 11.44
CA ARG A 45 -0.88 3.64 10.00
C ARG A 45 -0.33 2.49 9.17
N VAL A 46 0.48 1.60 9.76
CA VAL A 46 0.98 0.38 9.09
C VAL A 46 -0.17 -0.57 8.76
N PHE A 47 -1.14 -0.71 9.66
CA PHE A 47 -2.29 -1.58 9.41
C PHE A 47 -3.25 -0.96 8.41
N GLU A 48 -3.40 0.36 8.41
CA GLU A 48 -4.18 1.10 7.42
C GLU A 48 -3.55 0.99 6.02
N TYR A 49 -2.23 1.10 5.92
CA TYR A 49 -1.49 0.83 4.68
C TYR A 49 -1.74 -0.60 4.16
N ASN A 50 -1.63 -1.61 5.04
CA ASN A 50 -1.91 -3.00 4.65
C ASN A 50 -3.36 -3.20 4.20
N LYS A 51 -4.31 -2.51 4.84
CA LYS A 51 -5.71 -2.55 4.44
C LYS A 51 -5.88 -2.00 3.02
N ASP A 52 -5.25 -0.87 2.71
CA ASP A 52 -5.27 -0.29 1.36
C ASP A 52 -4.68 -1.24 0.31
N ASP A 53 -3.55 -1.88 0.60
CA ASP A 53 -2.91 -2.85 -0.33
C ASP A 53 -3.84 -4.02 -0.69
N VAL A 54 -4.74 -4.42 0.22
CA VAL A 54 -5.76 -5.45 -0.06
C VAL A 54 -6.98 -4.86 -0.76
N CYS A 55 -7.47 -3.71 -0.29
CA CYS A 55 -8.71 -3.09 -0.80
C CYS A 55 -8.56 -2.50 -2.21
N VAL A 56 -7.37 -2.09 -2.61
CA VAL A 56 -7.12 -1.58 -3.96
C VAL A 56 -7.27 -2.67 -5.02
N LEU A 57 -6.97 -3.94 -4.70
CA LEU A 57 -7.03 -5.05 -5.68
C LEU A 57 -8.42 -5.21 -6.34
N PRO A 58 -9.54 -5.38 -5.59
CA PRO A 58 -10.86 -5.49 -6.22
C PRO A 58 -11.27 -4.21 -6.95
N TYR A 59 -10.82 -3.03 -6.49
CA TYR A 59 -11.06 -1.77 -7.20
C TYR A 59 -10.38 -1.79 -8.59
N LEU A 60 -9.11 -2.22 -8.66
CA LEU A 60 -8.38 -2.30 -9.91
C LEU A 60 -8.98 -3.33 -10.87
N ILE A 61 -9.32 -4.52 -10.36
CA ILE A 61 -9.97 -5.58 -11.15
C ILE A 61 -11.25 -5.03 -11.78
N LYS A 62 -12.14 -4.44 -10.97
CA LYS A 62 -13.40 -3.85 -11.45
C LYS A 62 -13.16 -2.76 -12.51
N LYS A 63 -12.14 -1.92 -12.33
CA LYS A 63 -11.82 -0.87 -13.31
C LYS A 63 -11.30 -1.45 -14.62
N LEU A 64 -10.53 -2.52 -14.60
CA LEU A 64 -9.94 -3.15 -15.78
C LEU A 64 -10.92 -4.04 -16.55
N GLU A 65 -11.92 -4.64 -15.89
CA GLU A 65 -12.99 -5.42 -16.54
C GLU A 65 -13.92 -4.57 -17.42
N HIS A 66 -13.93 -3.26 -17.23
CA HIS A 66 -14.73 -2.30 -18.00
C HIS A 66 -13.89 -1.47 -19.00
N VAL A 67 -12.64 -1.88 -19.27
CA VAL A 67 -11.75 -1.29 -20.28
C VAL A 67 -11.78 -2.12 -21.56
#